data_AF-A0A183JA95-F1
#
_entry.id   AF-A0A183JA95-F1
#
_cell.length_a   1.000
_cell.length_b   1.000
_cell.length_c   1.000
_cell.angle_alpha   90.00
_cell.angle_beta   90.00
_cell.angle_gamma   90.00
#
_symmetry.space_group_name_H-M   'P 1'
#
loop_
_entity.id
_entity.type
_entity.pdbx_description
1 polymer ?
#
loop_
_entity_poly.entity_id
_entity_poly.type
_entity_poly.pdbx_seq_one_letter_code
_entity_poly.pdbx_strand_id
1 'polypeptide(L)'
;FDFKTVPDVPINATAIGGTQNSSRDKLFVATGSVVKGYNRYGKQFLDFQTNKTEPITSMAICDLEMVLCDSYTLNHFHDCTSANAYTCEERINDVACLPVKWGRPMVIIIACNDYSLRVVHDSMPKYKTMAGGIPYTLLVAGHHEDGNAHHCTFSTLDVL
;
A
#
# COMPACT_ATOMS: atom_id res chain seq x y z
N PHE A 1 -17.69 -9.38 -18.20
CA PHE A 1 -16.88 -8.64 -19.20
C PHE A 1 -15.47 -8.79 -18.75
N ASP A 2 -14.66 -9.48 -19.54
CA ASP A 2 -13.28 -9.79 -19.17
C ASP A 2 -12.38 -8.98 -20.10
N PHE A 3 -11.36 -8.33 -19.54
CA PHE A 3 -10.38 -7.58 -20.32
C PHE A 3 -8.98 -8.12 -20.06
N LYS A 4 -8.07 -7.87 -21.00
CA LYS A 4 -6.65 -8.16 -20.89
C LYS A 4 -5.86 -6.96 -21.39
N THR A 5 -4.76 -6.65 -20.73
CA THR A 5 -3.79 -5.65 -21.20
C THR A 5 -2.72 -6.33 -22.05
N VAL A 6 -2.03 -5.52 -22.85
CA VAL A 6 -0.85 -6.00 -23.60
C VAL A 6 0.28 -6.28 -22.61
N PRO A 7 1.01 -7.41 -22.74
CA PRO A 7 2.21 -7.66 -21.94
C PRO A 7 3.24 -6.54 -22.13
N ASP A 8 3.82 -6.09 -21.04
CA ASP A 8 4.79 -4.99 -20.99
C ASP A 8 5.87 -5.32 -19.94
N VAL A 9 6.49 -4.30 -19.35
CA VAL A 9 7.36 -4.39 -18.17
C VAL A 9 6.71 -5.25 -17.06
N PRO A 10 7.50 -6.04 -16.30
CA PRO A 10 6.99 -6.83 -15.18
C PRO A 10 6.16 -6.01 -14.20
N ILE A 11 5.06 -6.61 -13.75
CA ILE A 11 4.23 -6.05 -12.69
C ILE A 11 4.89 -6.37 -11.36
N ASN A 12 5.21 -5.31 -10.60
CA ASN A 12 5.86 -5.45 -9.30
C ASN A 12 4.86 -5.49 -8.14
N ALA A 13 3.78 -4.72 -8.23
CA ALA A 13 2.74 -4.67 -7.20
C ALA A 13 1.38 -4.34 -7.81
N THR A 14 0.32 -4.74 -7.12
CA THR A 14 -1.08 -4.43 -7.51
C THR A 14 -1.91 -4.08 -6.29
N ALA A 15 -2.89 -3.20 -6.48
CA ALA A 15 -3.86 -2.86 -5.44
C ALA A 15 -5.23 -2.61 -6.05
N ILE A 16 -6.28 -2.90 -5.28
CA ILE A 16 -7.64 -2.52 -5.61
C ILE A 16 -7.97 -1.24 -4.85
N GLY A 17 -8.39 -0.22 -5.57
CA GLY A 17 -8.86 1.04 -5.03
C GLY A 17 -10.30 1.33 -5.42
N GLY A 18 -10.76 2.49 -4.97
CA GLY A 18 -12.14 2.97 -5.11
C GLY A 18 -12.51 3.77 -3.88
N THR A 19 -13.48 4.67 -4.01
CA THR A 19 -13.92 5.47 -2.87
C THR A 19 -14.84 4.63 -1.98
N GLN A 20 -14.88 4.89 -0.68
CA GLN A 20 -15.80 4.21 0.25
C GLN A 20 -17.28 4.25 -0.20
N ASN A 21 -17.66 5.23 -1.02
CA ASN A 21 -19.02 5.43 -1.53
C ASN A 21 -19.23 4.92 -2.97
N SER A 22 -18.21 4.33 -3.62
CA SER A 22 -18.30 3.73 -4.96
C SER A 22 -17.96 2.24 -4.93
N SER A 23 -18.26 1.51 -6.00
CA SER A 23 -17.68 0.19 -6.20
C SER A 23 -16.15 0.29 -6.15
N ARG A 24 -15.49 -0.55 -5.34
CA ARG A 24 -14.03 -0.73 -5.32
C ARG A 24 -13.60 -1.53 -6.54
N ASP A 25 -13.63 -0.88 -7.69
CA ASP A 25 -13.52 -1.53 -9.00
C ASP A 25 -12.41 -0.92 -9.88
N LYS A 26 -11.50 -0.17 -9.24
CA LYS A 26 -10.30 0.39 -9.88
C LYS A 26 -9.10 -0.47 -9.53
N LEU A 27 -8.48 -1.04 -10.55
CA LEU A 27 -7.23 -1.78 -10.44
C LEU A 27 -6.06 -0.80 -10.61
N PHE A 28 -5.11 -0.84 -9.70
CA PHE A 28 -3.84 -0.14 -9.79
C PHE A 28 -2.72 -1.16 -9.96
N VAL A 29 -1.82 -0.87 -10.88
CA VAL A 29 -0.70 -1.75 -11.26
C VAL A 29 0.57 -0.94 -11.24
N ALA A 30 1.57 -1.40 -10.49
CA ALA A 30 2.90 -0.81 -10.46
C ALA A 30 3.85 -1.59 -11.38
N THR A 31 4.54 -0.87 -12.26
CA THR A 31 5.57 -1.40 -13.17
C THR A 31 6.79 -0.49 -13.11
N GLY A 32 7.91 -0.97 -12.56
CA GLY A 32 9.05 -0.10 -12.23
C GLY A 32 8.61 0.98 -11.23
N SER A 33 8.86 2.25 -11.56
CA SER A 33 8.49 3.41 -10.74
C SER A 33 7.18 4.10 -11.17
N VAL A 34 6.40 3.45 -12.06
CA VAL A 34 5.14 3.96 -12.62
C VAL A 34 3.95 3.20 -12.07
N VAL A 35 2.86 3.93 -11.76
CA VAL A 35 1.56 3.37 -11.40
C VAL A 35 0.54 3.64 -12.51
N LYS A 36 -0.01 2.56 -13.09
CA LYS A 36 -1.10 2.61 -14.06
C LYS A 36 -2.43 2.24 -13.38
N GLY A 37 -3.50 2.95 -13.70
CA GLY A 37 -4.84 2.68 -13.15
C GLY A 37 -5.84 2.29 -14.23
N TYR A 38 -6.59 1.22 -13.99
CA TYR A 38 -7.60 0.67 -14.90
C TYR A 38 -8.95 0.55 -14.20
N ASN A 39 -10.03 0.91 -14.88
CA ASN A 39 -11.37 0.63 -14.37
C ASN A 39 -11.78 -0.83 -14.62
N ARG A 40 -12.92 -1.26 -14.07
CA ARG A 40 -13.47 -2.62 -14.29
C ARG A 40 -13.70 -3.04 -15.74
N TYR A 41 -13.71 -2.08 -16.67
CA TYR A 41 -13.89 -2.32 -18.09
C TYR A 41 -12.55 -2.37 -18.86
N GLY A 42 -11.42 -2.20 -18.17
CA GLY A 42 -10.08 -2.22 -18.77
C GLY A 42 -9.63 -0.89 -19.38
N LYS A 43 -10.38 0.20 -19.23
CA LYS A 43 -9.94 1.52 -19.68
C LYS A 43 -8.92 2.09 -18.68
N GLN A 44 -7.73 2.42 -19.17
CA GLN A 44 -6.73 3.14 -18.39
C GLN A 44 -7.22 4.56 -18.10
N PHE A 45 -7.12 4.99 -16.84
CA PHE A 45 -7.50 6.32 -16.37
C PHE A 45 -6.36 7.04 -15.64
N LEU A 46 -5.29 6.33 -15.28
CA LEU A 46 -4.13 6.89 -14.58
C LEU A 46 -2.84 6.35 -15.20
N ASP A 47 -1.85 7.24 -15.31
CA ASP A 47 -0.45 6.94 -15.63
C ASP A 47 0.41 7.89 -14.79
N PHE A 48 0.90 7.40 -13.65
CA PHE A 48 1.57 8.22 -12.64
C PHE A 48 3.03 7.81 -12.48
N GLN A 49 3.93 8.73 -12.79
CA GLN A 49 5.37 8.55 -12.63
C GLN A 49 5.84 9.15 -11.30
N THR A 50 6.44 8.35 -10.43
CA THR A 50 6.87 8.75 -9.08
C THR A 50 8.16 9.57 -9.05
N ASN A 51 8.84 9.71 -10.20
CA ASN A 51 10.17 10.32 -10.34
C ASN A 51 11.26 9.66 -9.48
N LYS A 52 11.03 8.42 -9.03
CA LYS A 52 12.04 7.56 -8.38
C LYS A 52 12.67 6.63 -9.41
N THR A 53 13.92 6.28 -9.18
CA THR A 53 14.65 5.28 -9.98
C THR A 53 14.32 3.86 -9.55
N GLU A 54 14.09 3.67 -8.26
CA GLU A 54 13.82 2.36 -7.68
C GLU A 54 12.41 1.87 -8.05
N PRO A 55 12.26 0.56 -8.34
CA PRO A 55 10.95 0.00 -8.60
C PRO A 55 10.10 -0.06 -7.33
N ILE A 56 8.81 0.16 -7.50
CA ILE A 56 7.80 -0.02 -6.46
C ILE A 56 7.71 -1.51 -6.15
N THR A 57 7.89 -1.90 -4.90
CA THR A 57 7.85 -3.30 -4.44
C THR A 57 6.55 -3.66 -3.71
N SER A 58 5.88 -2.68 -3.11
CA SER A 58 4.56 -2.86 -2.51
C SER A 58 3.73 -1.58 -2.61
N MET A 59 2.40 -1.72 -2.60
CA MET A 59 1.45 -0.62 -2.82
C MET A 59 0.16 -0.83 -2.02
N ALA A 60 -0.32 0.24 -1.39
CA ALA A 60 -1.65 0.31 -0.80
C ALA A 60 -2.40 1.54 -1.30
N ILE A 61 -3.67 1.36 -1.66
CA ILE A 61 -4.57 2.43 -2.13
C ILE A 61 -5.75 2.53 -1.17
N CYS A 62 -6.03 3.75 -0.70
CA CYS A 62 -7.16 4.02 0.17
C CYS A 62 -7.80 5.37 -0.20
N ASP A 63 -9.00 5.33 -0.81
CA ASP A 63 -9.67 6.51 -1.32
C ASP A 63 -8.78 7.32 -2.30
N LEU A 64 -8.32 8.52 -1.93
CA LEU A 64 -7.41 9.36 -2.72
C LEU A 64 -5.93 9.20 -2.31
N GLU A 65 -5.68 8.40 -1.27
CA GLU A 65 -4.35 8.19 -0.73
C GLU A 65 -3.69 7.00 -1.43
N MET A 66 -2.46 7.22 -1.87
CA MET A 66 -1.61 6.23 -2.53
C MET A 66 -0.31 6.10 -1.75
N VAL A 67 -0.05 4.90 -1.23
CA VAL A 67 1.19 4.57 -0.54
C VAL A 67 1.99 3.60 -1.39
N LEU A 68 3.21 3.99 -1.70
CA LEU A 68 4.14 3.24 -2.53
C LEU A 68 5.41 2.98 -1.74
N CYS A 69 5.82 1.73 -1.68
CA CYS A 69 7.07 1.33 -1.08
C CYS A 69 8.05 0.87 -2.16
N ASP A 70 9.31 1.28 -2.02
CA ASP A 70 10.45 0.56 -2.58
C ASP A 70 11.10 -0.30 -1.47
N SER A 71 12.35 -0.72 -1.65
CA SER A 71 13.02 -1.56 -0.65
C SER A 71 13.20 -0.87 0.71
N TYR A 72 13.33 0.46 0.79
CA TYR A 72 13.63 1.16 2.03
C TYR A 72 12.81 2.44 2.24
N THR A 73 12.12 2.93 1.22
CA THR A 73 11.35 4.17 1.27
C THR A 73 9.87 3.87 1.15
N LEU A 74 9.09 4.48 2.02
CA LEU A 74 7.65 4.66 1.89
C LEU A 74 7.41 6.07 1.36
N ASN A 75 6.65 6.19 0.27
CA ASN A 75 6.20 7.46 -0.29
C ASN A 75 4.66 7.49 -0.23
N HIS A 76 4.12 8.58 0.30
CA HIS A 76 2.69 8.81 0.43
C HIS A 76 2.27 9.97 -0.46
N PHE A 77 1.27 9.72 -1.30
CA PHE A 77 0.70 10.70 -2.22
C PHE A 77 -0.78 10.88 -1.93
N HIS A 78 -1.20 12.13 -1.80
CA HIS A 78 -2.61 12.52 -1.77
C HIS A 78 -2.98 13.05 -3.15
N ASP A 79 -3.90 12.37 -3.86
CA ASP A 79 -4.32 12.73 -5.21
C ASP A 79 -3.13 12.99 -6.16
N CYS A 80 -2.22 12.02 -6.21
CA CYS A 80 -0.96 12.07 -6.99
C CYS A 80 0.00 13.21 -6.61
N THR A 81 -0.24 13.92 -5.52
CA THR A 81 0.65 14.96 -4.99
C THR A 81 1.41 14.42 -3.79
N SER A 82 2.74 14.59 -3.77
CA SER A 82 3.58 14.12 -2.66
C SER A 82 3.12 14.75 -1.34
N ALA A 83 2.75 13.92 -0.38
CA ALA A 83 2.30 14.34 0.94
C ALA A 83 3.38 14.08 2.00
N ASN A 84 3.86 12.84 2.11
CA ASN A 84 4.83 12.41 3.12
C ASN A 84 5.81 11.38 2.54
N ALA A 85 6.98 11.25 3.16
CA ALA A 85 7.95 10.22 2.79
C ALA A 85 8.73 9.75 4.02
N TYR A 86 8.92 8.45 4.17
CA TYR A 86 9.66 7.85 5.27
C TYR A 86 10.74 6.91 4.74
N THR A 87 11.98 7.07 5.20
CA THR A 87 13.06 6.13 4.96
C THR A 87 13.20 5.19 6.15
N CYS A 88 12.96 3.92 5.91
CA CYS A 88 13.19 2.85 6.86
C CYS A 88 14.65 2.44 6.87
N GLU A 89 15.18 2.15 8.06
CA GLU A 89 16.54 1.62 8.23
C GLU A 89 16.68 0.17 7.73
N GLU A 90 15.54 -0.50 7.55
CA GLU A 90 15.43 -1.92 7.24
C GLU A 90 14.50 -2.15 6.06
N ARG A 91 14.71 -3.27 5.35
CA ARG A 91 13.95 -3.54 4.12
C ARG A 91 12.45 -3.60 4.42
N ILE A 92 11.66 -2.87 3.65
CA ILE A 92 10.20 -2.92 3.68
C ILE A 92 9.75 -4.10 2.81
N ASN A 93 8.99 -5.01 3.41
CA ASN A 93 8.47 -6.22 2.75
C ASN A 93 7.08 -5.98 2.20
N ASP A 94 6.21 -5.30 2.96
CA ASP A 94 4.84 -5.01 2.53
C ASP A 94 4.28 -3.77 3.22
N VAL A 95 3.22 -3.19 2.65
CA VAL A 95 2.53 -2.03 3.21
C VAL A 95 1.01 -2.22 3.19
N ALA A 96 0.36 -1.79 4.27
CA ALA A 96 -1.08 -1.73 4.39
C ALA A 96 -1.53 -0.34 4.83
N CYS A 97 -2.73 0.04 4.40
CA CYS A 97 -3.39 1.26 4.81
C CYS A 97 -4.75 0.95 5.43
N LEU A 98 -5.02 1.56 6.59
CA LEU A 98 -6.33 1.51 7.24
C LEU A 98 -7.05 2.86 7.05
N PRO A 99 -8.21 2.89 6.36
CA PRO A 99 -9.08 4.06 6.37
C PRO A 99 -9.63 4.27 7.78
N VAL A 100 -9.33 5.40 8.41
CA VAL A 100 -9.96 5.75 9.69
C VAL A 100 -11.16 6.64 9.41
N LYS A 101 -12.34 6.26 9.90
CA LYS A 101 -13.54 7.10 9.80
C LYS A 101 -13.40 8.38 10.65
N TRP A 102 -14.19 9.40 10.32
CA TRP A 102 -14.38 10.64 11.10
C TRP A 102 -13.19 11.61 11.18
N GLY A 103 -12.54 11.89 10.04
CA GLY A 103 -11.54 12.97 9.97
C GLY A 103 -10.25 12.70 10.73
N ARG A 104 -10.00 11.44 11.11
CA ARG A 104 -8.73 11.00 11.65
C ARG A 104 -7.75 10.74 10.51
N PRO A 105 -6.45 10.96 10.74
CA PRO A 105 -5.46 10.69 9.74
C PRO A 105 -5.37 9.19 9.43
N MET A 106 -5.08 8.89 8.18
CA MET A 106 -4.84 7.55 7.68
C MET A 106 -3.72 6.86 8.46
N VAL A 107 -3.90 5.56 8.73
CA VAL A 107 -2.88 4.75 9.41
C VAL A 107 -2.19 3.88 8.38
N ILE A 108 -0.87 4.10 8.23
CA ILE A 108 -0.01 3.29 7.36
C ILE A 108 0.77 2.32 8.22
N ILE A 109 0.76 1.04 7.85
CA ILE A 109 1.50 -0.03 8.51
C ILE A 109 2.48 -0.60 7.51
N ILE A 110 3.75 -0.69 7.88
CA ILE A 110 4.79 -1.37 7.10
C ILE A 110 5.29 -2.61 7.84
N ALA A 111 5.54 -3.66 7.06
CA ALA A 111 6.23 -4.86 7.50
C ALA A 111 7.72 -4.74 7.14
N CYS A 112 8.58 -4.88 8.14
CA CYS A 112 10.02 -4.68 7.99
C CYS A 112 10.80 -5.97 8.24
N ASN A 113 11.97 -6.07 7.61
CA ASN A 113 12.80 -7.27 7.66
C ASN A 113 13.45 -7.52 9.03
N ASP A 114 13.43 -6.55 9.95
CA ASP A 114 13.91 -6.63 11.33
C ASP A 114 12.86 -7.15 12.31
N TYR A 115 12.02 -8.09 11.88
CA TYR A 115 10.96 -8.69 12.70
C TYR A 115 9.93 -7.66 13.21
N SER A 116 9.85 -6.48 12.58
CA SER A 116 9.02 -5.39 13.10
C SER A 116 7.88 -5.01 12.18
N LEU A 117 6.74 -4.71 12.80
CA LEU A 117 5.65 -3.96 12.19
C LEU A 117 5.75 -2.53 12.70
N ARG A 118 5.72 -1.56 11.78
CA ARG A 118 5.81 -0.13 12.14
C ARG A 118 4.57 0.59 11.65
N VAL A 119 3.97 1.36 12.55
CA VAL A 119 2.90 2.31 12.22
C VAL A 119 3.56 3.65 11.89
N VAL A 120 3.39 4.11 10.66
CA VAL A 120 4.01 5.34 10.15
C VAL A 120 2.94 6.43 10.01
N HIS A 121 3.27 7.62 10.52
CA HIS A 121 2.43 8.81 10.47
C HIS A 121 3.30 10.05 10.29
N ASP A 122 2.92 10.95 9.38
CA ASP A 122 3.67 12.18 9.04
C ASP A 122 5.18 11.94 8.88
N SER A 123 5.53 10.98 8.01
CA SER A 123 6.93 10.66 7.72
C SER A 123 7.74 10.08 8.89
N MET A 124 7.11 9.71 10.01
CA MET A 124 7.80 9.14 11.17
C MET A 124 7.11 7.86 11.70
N PRO A 125 7.87 6.86 12.19
CA PRO A 125 7.30 5.73 12.88
C PRO A 125 6.80 6.18 14.25
N LYS A 126 5.51 5.94 14.53
CA LYS A 126 4.88 6.27 15.83
C LYS A 126 4.85 5.08 16.76
N TYR A 127 4.63 3.90 16.21
CA TYR A 127 4.58 2.66 16.96
C TYR A 127 5.39 1.60 16.25
N LYS A 128 6.10 0.79 17.03
CA LYS A 128 6.85 -0.38 16.58
C LYS A 128 6.44 -1.55 17.46
N THR A 129 6.14 -2.68 16.85
CA THR A 129 5.92 -3.94 17.56
C THR A 129 6.71 -5.04 16.89
N MET A 130 7.12 -6.03 17.68
CA MET A 130 7.88 -7.18 17.20
C MET A 130 6.93 -8.32 16.86
N ALA A 131 7.16 -8.94 15.71
CA ALA A 131 6.55 -10.18 15.29
C ALA A 131 7.41 -11.38 15.73
N GLY A 132 6.81 -12.58 15.76
CA GLY A 132 7.52 -13.82 16.06
C GLY A 132 8.46 -14.31 14.94
N GLY A 133 8.42 -13.68 13.78
CA GLY A 133 9.22 -13.96 12.59
C GLY A 133 9.30 -12.72 11.70
N ILE A 134 9.93 -12.82 10.53
CA ILE A 134 10.06 -11.68 9.60
C ILE A 134 8.69 -11.42 8.95
N PRO A 135 7.99 -10.32 9.25
CA PRO A 135 6.69 -10.05 8.64
C PRO A 135 6.86 -9.79 7.15
N TYR A 136 6.04 -10.46 6.32
CA TYR A 136 6.23 -10.45 4.87
C TYR A 136 5.02 -10.03 4.06
N THR A 137 3.81 -10.36 4.49
CA THR A 137 2.59 -9.81 3.88
C THR A 137 1.68 -9.20 4.93
N LEU A 138 0.97 -8.14 4.55
CA LEU A 138 -0.03 -7.45 5.35
C LEU A 138 -1.38 -7.52 4.64
N LEU A 139 -2.40 -7.83 5.40
CA LEU A 139 -3.79 -7.82 4.94
C LEU A 139 -4.64 -7.06 5.93
N VAL A 140 -5.35 -6.06 5.43
CA VAL A 140 -6.40 -5.38 6.19
C VAL A 140 -7.64 -6.25 6.17
N ALA A 141 -8.01 -6.80 7.32
CA ALA A 141 -9.29 -7.46 7.48
C ALA A 141 -10.40 -6.41 7.43
N GLY A 142 -11.48 -6.71 6.69
CA GLY A 142 -12.59 -5.80 6.47
C GLY A 142 -13.23 -5.29 7.78
N HIS A 143 -14.05 -4.24 7.65
CA HIS A 143 -14.78 -3.66 8.77
C HIS A 143 -15.60 -4.73 9.51
N HIS A 144 -15.36 -4.87 10.82
CA HIS A 144 -16.33 -5.49 11.73
C HIS A 144 -17.53 -4.55 11.89
N GLU A 145 -18.75 -5.09 11.99
CA GLU A 145 -20.00 -4.31 12.11
C GLU A 145 -20.00 -3.36 13.33
N ASP A 146 -19.16 -3.63 14.33
CA ASP A 146 -19.04 -2.84 15.57
C ASP A 146 -18.24 -1.54 15.44
N GLY A 147 -17.71 -1.22 14.25
CA GLY A 147 -17.30 0.13 13.86
C GLY A 147 -16.09 0.75 14.57
N ASN A 148 -15.53 0.14 15.62
CA ASN A 148 -14.54 0.78 16.50
C ASN A 148 -13.12 0.20 16.44
N ALA A 149 -12.94 -0.94 15.76
CA ALA A 149 -11.63 -1.59 15.63
C ALA A 149 -11.28 -1.86 14.17
N HIS A 150 -10.04 -1.55 13.81
CA HIS A 150 -9.43 -1.93 12.53
C HIS A 150 -8.47 -3.08 12.79
N HIS A 151 -8.56 -4.13 11.96
CA HIS A 151 -7.73 -5.32 12.09
C HIS A 151 -6.77 -5.40 10.91
N CYS A 152 -5.48 -5.47 11.21
CA CYS A 152 -4.45 -5.81 10.24
C CYS A 152 -3.87 -7.17 10.64
N THR A 153 -3.94 -8.11 9.73
CA THR A 153 -3.34 -9.44 9.85
C THR A 153 -2.05 -9.47 9.04
N PHE A 154 -1.07 -10.26 9.47
CA PHE A 154 0.20 -10.39 8.79
C PHE A 154 0.66 -11.85 8.77
N SER A 155 1.47 -12.22 7.78
CA SER A 155 2.21 -13.47 7.79
C SER A 155 3.69 -13.23 8.07
N THR A 156 4.36 -14.25 8.61
CA THR A 156 5.80 -14.26 8.81
C THR A 156 6.47 -15.25 7.87
N LEU A 157 7.69 -14.93 7.44
CA LEU A 157 8.63 -15.92 6.94
C LEU A 157 9.29 -16.56 8.15
N ASP A 158 8.96 -17.82 8.40
CA ASP A 158 9.60 -18.62 9.43
C ASP A 158 10.91 -19.18 8.84
N VAL A 159 12.04 -18.77 9.40
CA VAL A 159 13.34 -19.36 9.07
C VAL A 159 13.48 -20.62 9.93
N LEU A 160 13.03 -21.76 9.40
CA LEU A 160 13.27 -23.09 9.99
C LEU A 160 14.75 -23.49 9.86
#